data_AF-A0A4Q2VUT5-F1
#
_entry.id   AF-A0A4Q2VUT5-F1
#
_cell.length_a   1.000
_cell.length_b   1.000
_cell.length_c   1.000
_cell.angle_alpha   90.00
_cell.angle_beta   90.00
_cell.angle_gamma   90.00
#
_symmetry.space_group_name_H-M   'P 1'
#
loop_
_entity.id
_entity.type
_entity.pdbx_description
1 polymer ?
#
loop_
_entity_poly.entity_id
_entity_poly.type
_entity_poly.pdbx_seq_one_letter_code
_entity_poly.pdbx_strand_id
1 'polypeptide(L)'
;MSSQGEDVCTTITAGKLLRQRIEAGGFILAPGVHDGFSARIALEVRFDVLYMTGAGVTASVHGCADLGIATLNDMRRSAEMIASLSPFTPVIADADTGYGGLIMVARTVEQYSRSGVGVLHIEDQVQTKRCGHLAGKVLVDLKEYLARIRAAVQARRRIGSDIVIIARTDSI
;
A
#
# COMPACT_ATOMS: atom_id res chain seq x y z
N MET A 1 -47.62 4.67 -10.44
CA MET A 1 -46.53 3.72 -10.76
C MET A 1 -45.37 4.50 -11.36
N SER A 2 -44.48 4.97 -10.50
CA SER A 2 -43.17 5.50 -10.91
C SER A 2 -42.23 5.17 -9.76
N SER A 3 -41.57 4.02 -9.87
CA SER A 3 -40.50 3.60 -8.97
C SER A 3 -39.35 4.59 -9.15
N GLN A 4 -39.16 5.47 -8.17
CA GLN A 4 -37.89 6.15 -8.02
C GLN A 4 -36.85 5.07 -7.72
N GLY A 5 -35.90 4.90 -8.63
CA GLY A 5 -34.74 4.06 -8.40
C GLY A 5 -33.99 4.62 -7.21
N GLU A 6 -33.82 3.79 -6.19
CA GLU A 6 -32.89 4.06 -5.10
C GLU A 6 -31.51 4.23 -5.71
N ASP A 7 -31.00 5.46 -5.71
CA ASP A 7 -29.61 5.76 -6.02
C ASP A 7 -28.80 5.19 -4.86
N VAL A 8 -28.42 3.91 -4.98
CA VAL A 8 -27.51 3.25 -4.04
C VAL A 8 -26.22 4.05 -4.09
N CYS A 9 -26.00 4.90 -3.09
CA CYS A 9 -24.75 5.59 -2.83
C CYS A 9 -23.65 4.52 -2.72
N THR A 10 -23.07 4.16 -3.86
CA THR A 10 -22.10 3.07 -3.92
C THR A 10 -20.82 3.68 -3.38
N THR A 11 -20.49 3.39 -2.12
CA THR A 11 -19.29 3.93 -1.48
C THR A 11 -18.08 3.53 -2.32
N ILE A 12 -17.47 4.51 -3.00
CA ILE A 12 -16.27 4.29 -3.81
C ILE A 12 -15.12 3.93 -2.85
N THR A 13 -14.53 2.76 -3.03
CA THR A 13 -13.38 2.33 -2.23
C THR A 13 -12.13 3.14 -2.63
N ALA A 14 -11.18 3.32 -1.71
CA ALA A 14 -9.92 4.00 -2.00
C ALA A 14 -9.16 3.39 -3.20
N GLY A 15 -9.25 2.06 -3.37
CA GLY A 15 -8.68 1.36 -4.53
C GLY A 15 -9.35 1.74 -5.85
N LYS A 16 -10.69 1.82 -5.90
CA LYS A 16 -11.43 2.30 -7.08
C LYS A 16 -11.12 3.75 -7.39
N LEU A 17 -11.04 4.60 -6.36
CA LEU A 17 -10.73 6.01 -6.53
C LEU A 17 -9.34 6.22 -7.14
N LEU A 18 -8.31 5.47 -6.69
CA LEU A 18 -7.00 5.56 -7.35
C LEU A 18 -7.06 5.07 -8.80
N ARG A 19 -7.74 3.95 -9.10
CA ARG A 19 -7.84 3.46 -10.48
C ARG A 19 -8.47 4.49 -11.42
N GLN A 20 -9.56 5.12 -11.01
CA GLN A 20 -10.20 6.20 -11.78
C GLN A 20 -9.23 7.34 -12.08
N ARG A 21 -8.41 7.73 -11.09
CA ARG A 21 -7.39 8.79 -11.29
C ARG A 21 -6.28 8.36 -12.24
N ILE A 22 -5.83 7.11 -12.18
CA ILE A 22 -4.84 6.56 -13.11
C ILE A 22 -5.41 6.52 -14.53
N GLU A 23 -6.65 6.04 -14.69
CA GLU A 23 -7.34 5.94 -15.99
C GLU A 23 -7.63 7.31 -16.61
N ALA A 24 -7.78 8.36 -15.80
CA ALA A 24 -7.88 9.73 -16.28
C ALA A 24 -6.58 10.25 -16.93
N GLY A 25 -5.45 9.53 -16.82
CA GLY A 25 -4.22 9.81 -17.56
C GLY A 25 -3.39 10.98 -17.03
N GLY A 26 -3.71 11.50 -15.84
CA GLY A 26 -2.96 12.58 -15.19
C GLY A 26 -1.76 12.11 -14.39
N PHE A 27 -0.85 13.04 -14.08
CA PHE A 27 0.21 12.80 -13.11
C PHE A 27 -0.35 12.83 -11.69
N ILE A 28 -0.11 11.76 -10.93
CA ILE A 28 -0.55 11.65 -9.52
C ILE A 28 0.64 11.96 -8.62
N LEU A 29 0.57 13.11 -7.93
CA LEU A 29 1.53 13.47 -6.91
C LEU A 29 1.06 12.94 -5.55
N ALA A 30 1.87 12.09 -4.92
CA ALA A 30 1.59 11.51 -3.61
C ALA A 30 2.78 11.78 -2.66
N PRO A 31 2.67 12.73 -1.71
CA PRO A 31 3.76 13.03 -0.79
C PRO A 31 4.00 11.85 0.17
N GLY A 32 5.27 11.65 0.52
CA GLY A 32 5.69 10.66 1.50
C GLY A 32 5.30 11.08 2.93
N VAL A 33 4.48 10.27 3.58
CA VAL A 33 4.04 10.45 4.97
C VAL A 33 4.30 9.16 5.76
N HIS A 34 4.42 9.25 7.08
CA HIS A 34 4.74 8.09 7.92
C HIS A 34 4.01 8.09 9.27
N ASP A 35 3.38 9.19 9.64
CA ASP A 35 2.64 9.35 10.88
C ASP A 35 1.40 10.25 10.69
N GLY A 36 0.61 10.43 11.75
CA GLY A 36 -0.59 11.26 11.71
C GLY A 36 -0.30 12.75 11.49
N PHE A 37 0.87 13.25 11.90
CA PHE A 37 1.22 14.67 11.77
C PHE A 37 1.56 15.02 10.31
N SER A 38 2.50 14.29 9.71
CA SER A 38 2.86 14.44 8.30
C SER A 38 1.67 14.21 7.37
N ALA A 39 0.82 13.22 7.67
CA ALA A 39 -0.40 12.96 6.90
C ALA A 39 -1.42 14.11 7.01
N ARG A 40 -1.65 14.67 8.21
CA ARG A 40 -2.56 15.81 8.37
C ARG A 40 -2.06 17.06 7.66
N ILE A 41 -0.76 17.32 7.67
CA ILE A 41 -0.18 18.42 6.88
C ILE A 41 -0.46 18.21 5.40
N ALA A 42 -0.22 17.01 4.86
CA ALA A 42 -0.48 16.73 3.45
C ALA A 42 -1.98 16.89 3.10
N LEU A 43 -2.88 16.46 3.97
CA LEU A 43 -4.32 16.67 3.78
C LEU A 43 -4.71 18.15 3.82
N GLU A 44 -4.13 18.95 4.71
CA GLU A 44 -4.39 20.39 4.81
C GLU A 44 -3.94 21.14 3.54
N VAL A 45 -2.83 20.69 2.94
CA VAL A 45 -2.33 21.18 1.64
C VAL A 45 -3.13 20.60 0.45
N ARG A 46 -4.15 19.78 0.72
CA ARG A 46 -5.12 19.24 -0.26
C ARG A 46 -4.51 18.28 -1.29
N PHE A 47 -3.55 17.46 -0.88
CA PHE A 47 -3.10 16.34 -1.72
C PHE A 47 -4.21 15.29 -1.88
N ASP A 48 -4.46 14.86 -3.11
CA ASP A 48 -5.52 13.89 -3.45
C ASP A 48 -5.17 12.43 -3.15
N VAL A 49 -3.87 12.14 -3.02
CA VAL A 49 -3.31 10.80 -2.78
C VAL A 49 -2.13 10.97 -1.84
N LEU A 50 -1.93 10.02 -0.93
CA LEU A 50 -0.77 9.98 -0.03
C LEU A 50 0.08 8.75 -0.33
N TYR A 51 1.37 8.83 -0.05
CA TYR A 51 2.27 7.69 -0.08
C TYR A 51 2.78 7.41 1.34
N MET A 52 2.48 6.24 1.90
CA MET A 52 3.07 5.83 3.17
C MET A 52 4.42 5.18 2.91
N THR A 53 5.49 5.81 3.39
CA THR A 53 6.86 5.32 3.22
C THR A 53 7.24 4.28 4.28
N GLY A 54 7.75 3.12 3.87
CA GLY A 54 8.28 2.12 4.81
C GLY A 54 9.54 2.57 5.55
N ALA A 55 10.42 3.31 4.87
CA ALA A 55 11.60 3.87 5.50
C ALA A 55 11.28 4.94 6.55
N GLY A 56 10.31 5.83 6.27
CA GLY A 56 9.85 6.81 7.26
C GLY A 56 9.19 6.16 8.47
N VAL A 57 8.37 5.12 8.26
CA VAL A 57 7.76 4.35 9.36
C VAL A 57 8.84 3.65 10.19
N THR A 58 9.81 2.99 9.55
CA THR A 58 10.90 2.31 10.26
C THR A 58 11.73 3.28 11.10
N ALA A 59 12.10 4.42 10.54
CA ALA A 59 12.82 5.46 11.27
C ALA A 59 12.01 6.02 12.44
N SER A 60 10.71 6.26 12.25
CA SER A 60 9.85 6.87 13.28
C SER A 60 9.45 5.90 14.40
N VAL A 61 9.24 4.62 14.09
CA VAL A 61 8.78 3.62 15.07
C VAL A 61 9.95 2.97 15.79
N HIS A 62 11.03 2.68 15.06
CA HIS A 62 12.16 1.88 15.58
C HIS A 62 13.46 2.68 15.73
N GLY A 63 13.53 3.92 15.24
CA GLY A 63 14.75 4.73 15.30
C GLY A 63 15.89 4.18 14.46
N CYS A 64 15.60 3.34 13.47
CA CYS A 64 16.60 2.61 12.70
C CYS A 64 16.44 2.77 11.19
N ALA A 65 17.46 2.33 10.45
CA ALA A 65 17.44 2.34 9.00
C ALA A 65 16.53 1.24 8.45
N ASP A 66 16.03 1.48 7.23
CA ASP A 66 15.13 0.56 6.55
C ASP A 66 15.87 -0.66 5.96
N LEU A 67 15.97 -1.69 6.79
CA LEU A 67 16.70 -2.94 6.55
C LEU A 67 15.82 -4.18 6.83
N GLY A 68 14.51 -4.06 6.58
CA GLY A 68 13.54 -5.13 6.83
C GLY A 68 13.28 -5.41 8.32
N ILE A 69 13.53 -4.42 9.18
CA ILE A 69 13.31 -4.51 10.64
C ILE A 69 11.83 -4.34 10.98
N ALA A 70 11.14 -3.43 10.29
CA ALA A 70 9.72 -3.19 10.50
C ALA A 70 8.91 -4.43 10.12
N THR A 71 7.99 -4.82 11.00
CA THR A 71 7.13 -5.98 10.78
C THR A 71 5.86 -5.57 10.04
N LEU A 72 5.12 -6.57 9.53
CA LEU A 72 3.76 -6.36 9.01
C LEU A 72 2.89 -5.57 9.98
N ASN A 73 2.97 -5.85 11.29
CA ASN A 73 2.11 -5.20 12.27
C ASN A 73 2.45 -3.73 12.47
N ASP A 74 3.75 -3.39 12.45
CA ASP A 74 4.22 -2.00 12.55
C ASP A 74 3.71 -1.19 11.37
N MET A 75 3.93 -1.72 10.16
CA MET A 75 3.58 -1.07 8.91
C MET A 75 2.06 -0.97 8.72
N ARG A 76 1.32 -2.04 9.04
CA ARG A 76 -0.16 -2.05 9.02
C ARG A 76 -0.73 -1.01 9.98
N ARG A 77 -0.17 -0.86 11.19
CA ARG A 77 -0.65 0.11 12.18
C ARG A 77 -0.51 1.54 11.68
N SER A 78 0.62 1.89 11.08
CA SER A 78 0.83 3.21 10.47
C SER A 78 -0.11 3.41 9.27
N ALA A 79 -0.26 2.40 8.42
CA ALA A 79 -1.14 2.48 7.26
C ALA A 79 -2.61 2.68 7.66
N GLU A 80 -3.08 1.95 8.67
CA GLU A 80 -4.42 2.09 9.26
C GLU A 80 -4.65 3.48 9.82
N MET A 81 -3.68 4.00 10.58
CA MET A 81 -3.73 5.37 11.11
C MET A 81 -3.92 6.38 9.98
N ILE A 82 -3.04 6.35 8.96
CA ILE A 82 -3.04 7.32 7.87
C ILE A 82 -4.31 7.19 7.02
N ALA A 83 -4.71 5.97 6.65
CA ALA A 83 -5.90 5.71 5.84
C ALA A 83 -7.20 6.14 6.56
N SER A 84 -7.25 6.05 7.88
CA SER A 84 -8.42 6.46 8.66
C SER A 84 -8.64 7.98 8.70
N LEU A 85 -7.64 8.79 8.34
CA LEU A 85 -7.74 10.25 8.40
C LEU A 85 -8.66 10.84 7.32
N SER A 86 -8.79 10.17 6.16
CA SER A 86 -9.66 10.63 5.07
C SER A 86 -10.12 9.46 4.19
N PRO A 87 -11.44 9.18 4.11
CA PRO A 87 -11.95 8.12 3.23
C PRO A 87 -11.84 8.46 1.73
N PHE A 88 -11.56 9.73 1.40
CA PHE A 88 -11.49 10.23 0.02
C PHE A 88 -10.07 10.42 -0.50
N THR A 89 -9.06 10.13 0.33
CA THR A 89 -7.64 10.29 -0.02
C THR A 89 -6.96 8.93 0.06
N PRO A 90 -6.82 8.20 -1.06
CA PRO A 90 -6.17 6.91 -1.08
C PRO A 90 -4.73 7.02 -0.60
N VAL A 91 -4.33 6.03 0.20
CA VAL A 91 -2.94 5.85 0.64
C VAL A 91 -2.33 4.72 -0.18
N ILE A 92 -1.22 5.01 -0.85
CA ILE A 92 -0.32 4.03 -1.44
C ILE A 92 0.62 3.56 -0.34
N ALA A 93 0.39 2.37 0.19
CA ALA A 93 1.15 1.85 1.33
C ALA A 93 2.29 0.94 0.89
N ASP A 94 3.47 1.17 1.47
CA ASP A 94 4.61 0.28 1.35
C ASP A 94 4.36 -1.04 2.10
N ALA A 95 4.48 -2.17 1.41
CA ALA A 95 4.35 -3.50 1.99
C ALA A 95 5.67 -4.30 1.94
N ASP A 96 6.81 -3.63 1.73
CA ASP A 96 8.12 -4.23 1.57
C ASP A 96 8.06 -5.41 0.57
N THR A 97 8.53 -6.58 0.99
CA THR A 97 8.53 -7.83 0.22
C THR A 97 7.30 -8.71 0.52
N GLY A 98 6.36 -8.22 1.35
CA GLY A 98 5.19 -8.97 1.84
C GLY A 98 5.44 -9.83 3.08
N TYR A 99 6.53 -9.57 3.81
CA TYR A 99 6.81 -10.05 5.18
C TYR A 99 6.82 -11.58 5.36
N GLY A 100 7.23 -12.32 4.33
CA GLY A 100 7.45 -13.77 4.39
C GLY A 100 7.22 -14.47 3.06
N GLY A 101 6.82 -15.74 3.13
CA GLY A 101 6.42 -16.52 1.96
C GLY A 101 5.04 -16.14 1.41
N LEU A 102 4.56 -16.88 0.41
CA LEU A 102 3.31 -16.58 -0.31
C LEU A 102 2.07 -16.42 0.60
N ILE A 103 2.00 -17.20 1.69
CA ILE A 103 0.92 -17.11 2.69
C ILE A 103 0.97 -15.76 3.41
N MET A 104 2.16 -15.26 3.73
CA MET A 104 2.35 -13.96 4.38
C MET A 104 2.05 -12.82 3.41
N VAL A 105 2.40 -12.95 2.13
CA VAL A 105 1.99 -11.98 1.09
C VAL A 105 0.46 -11.89 1.02
N ALA A 106 -0.22 -13.04 0.95
CA ALA A 106 -1.68 -13.09 0.94
C ALA A 106 -2.27 -12.43 2.20
N ARG A 107 -1.76 -12.80 3.39
CA ARG A 107 -2.17 -12.19 4.67
C ARG A 107 -1.95 -10.68 4.68
N THR A 108 -0.84 -10.20 4.14
CA THR A 108 -0.50 -8.77 4.08
C THR A 108 -1.55 -7.99 3.28
N VAL A 109 -1.93 -8.48 2.10
CA VAL A 109 -2.98 -7.87 1.28
C VAL A 109 -4.30 -7.78 2.05
N GLU A 110 -4.69 -8.86 2.73
CA GLU A 110 -5.94 -8.87 3.50
C GLU A 110 -5.92 -7.91 4.67
N GLN A 111 -4.80 -7.87 5.41
CA GLN A 111 -4.64 -6.99 6.56
C GLN A 111 -4.65 -5.52 6.14
N TYR A 112 -3.96 -5.17 5.06
CA TYR A 112 -3.96 -3.81 4.52
C TYR A 112 -5.35 -3.41 4.05
N SER A 113 -6.01 -4.27 3.28
CA SER A 113 -7.38 -4.00 2.82
C SER A 113 -8.36 -3.80 3.99
N ARG A 114 -8.24 -4.59 5.06
CA ARG A 114 -9.09 -4.46 6.27
C ARG A 114 -8.79 -3.19 7.06
N SER A 115 -7.57 -2.69 6.98
CA SER A 115 -7.14 -1.42 7.58
C SER A 115 -7.54 -0.18 6.75
N GLY A 116 -8.39 -0.33 5.71
CA GLY A 116 -8.84 0.77 4.87
C GLY A 116 -7.84 1.19 3.78
N VAL A 117 -6.71 0.48 3.64
CA VAL A 117 -5.72 0.76 2.60
C VAL A 117 -6.28 0.33 1.24
N GLY A 118 -6.36 1.29 0.31
CA GLY A 118 -6.83 1.04 -1.05
C GLY A 118 -5.75 0.56 -2.02
N VAL A 119 -4.47 0.73 -1.67
CA VAL A 119 -3.35 0.52 -2.60
C VAL A 119 -2.11 0.12 -1.80
N LEU A 120 -1.39 -0.90 -2.28
CA LEU A 120 -0.09 -1.26 -1.73
C LEU A 120 0.91 -1.60 -2.82
N HIS A 121 2.21 -1.52 -2.51
CA HIS A 121 3.26 -2.05 -3.37
C HIS A 121 4.07 -3.17 -2.70
N ILE A 122 4.49 -4.15 -3.50
CA ILE A 122 5.35 -5.27 -3.06
C ILE A 122 6.59 -5.30 -3.94
N GLU A 123 7.77 -5.43 -3.34
CA GLU A 123 9.07 -5.44 -4.03
C GLU A 123 9.68 -6.85 -4.19
N ASP A 124 10.58 -6.98 -5.16
CA ASP A 124 11.23 -8.24 -5.58
C ASP A 124 12.54 -8.54 -4.84
N GLN A 125 12.77 -7.91 -3.69
CA GLN A 125 13.91 -8.23 -2.83
C GLN A 125 13.72 -9.52 -2.02
N VAL A 126 14.81 -10.10 -1.53
CA VAL A 126 14.80 -11.13 -0.47
C VAL A 126 14.22 -10.56 0.84
N GLN A 127 13.82 -11.42 1.79
CA GLN A 127 13.23 -10.97 3.06
C GLN A 127 14.14 -10.05 3.88
N THR A 128 15.46 -10.28 3.84
CA THR A 128 16.47 -9.34 4.36
C THR A 128 16.67 -8.17 3.40
N LYS A 129 15.58 -7.46 3.12
CA LYS A 129 15.51 -6.37 2.15
C LYS A 129 16.31 -5.16 2.63
N ARG A 130 16.60 -4.26 1.72
CA ARG A 130 17.19 -2.94 2.02
C ARG A 130 16.35 -1.86 1.35
N CYS A 131 16.36 -0.66 1.90
CA CYS A 131 15.80 0.50 1.21
C CYS A 131 16.29 0.58 -0.24
N GLY A 132 15.39 0.88 -1.18
CA GLY A 132 15.71 0.97 -2.60
C GLY A 132 16.83 1.94 -2.96
N HIS A 133 17.13 2.92 -2.10
CA HIS A 133 18.20 3.89 -2.26
C HIS A 133 19.55 3.45 -1.68
N LEU A 134 19.62 2.28 -1.06
CA LEU A 134 20.85 1.72 -0.50
C LEU A 134 21.48 0.71 -1.46
N ALA A 135 22.81 0.63 -1.44
CA ALA A 135 23.56 -0.39 -2.18
C ALA A 135 23.40 -1.79 -1.54
N GLY A 136 23.67 -2.83 -2.33
CA GLY A 136 23.70 -4.23 -1.86
C GLY A 136 22.32 -4.85 -1.63
N LYS A 137 21.33 -4.44 -2.44
CA LYS A 137 20.02 -5.09 -2.57
C LYS A 137 20.20 -6.46 -3.21
N VAL A 138 19.42 -7.43 -2.77
CA VAL A 138 19.43 -8.79 -3.33
C VAL A 138 18.02 -9.12 -3.77
N LEU A 139 17.88 -9.47 -5.04
CA LEU A 139 16.59 -9.80 -5.63
C LEU A 139 16.32 -11.30 -5.52
N VAL A 140 15.05 -11.65 -5.46
CA VAL A 140 14.62 -13.02 -5.78
C VAL A 140 14.52 -13.20 -7.28
N ASP A 141 14.43 -14.45 -7.73
CA ASP A 141 14.20 -14.70 -9.14
C ASP A 141 12.79 -14.26 -9.59
N LEU A 142 12.63 -14.10 -10.91
CA LEU A 142 11.36 -13.68 -11.50
C LEU A 142 10.21 -14.64 -11.15
N LYS A 143 10.49 -15.94 -11.04
CA LYS A 143 9.45 -16.95 -10.77
C LYS A 143 8.90 -16.78 -9.35
N GLU A 144 9.76 -16.56 -8.37
CA GLU A 144 9.39 -16.27 -6.99
C GLU A 144 8.61 -14.96 -6.92
N TYR A 145 9.09 -13.90 -7.55
CA TYR A 145 8.41 -12.61 -7.51
C TYR A 145 7.01 -12.67 -8.15
N LEU A 146 6.88 -13.32 -9.32
CA LEU A 146 5.58 -13.55 -9.95
C LEU A 146 4.66 -14.41 -9.07
N ALA A 147 5.20 -15.36 -8.30
CA ALA A 147 4.41 -16.14 -7.34
C ALA A 147 3.86 -15.25 -6.20
N ARG A 148 4.65 -14.30 -5.69
CA ARG A 148 4.20 -13.30 -4.70
C ARG A 148 3.06 -12.44 -5.25
N ILE A 149 3.22 -11.89 -6.46
CA ILE A 149 2.18 -11.07 -7.10
C ILE A 149 0.91 -11.88 -7.35
N ARG A 150 1.02 -13.14 -7.79
CA ARG A 150 -0.16 -14.04 -7.92
C ARG A 150 -0.84 -14.28 -6.58
N ALA A 151 -0.09 -14.54 -5.51
CA ALA A 151 -0.65 -14.72 -4.18
C ALA A 151 -1.39 -13.47 -3.69
N ALA A 152 -0.82 -12.28 -3.93
CA ALA A 152 -1.45 -11.00 -3.61
C ALA A 152 -2.78 -10.81 -4.38
N VAL A 153 -2.78 -11.07 -5.70
CA VAL A 153 -3.98 -10.97 -6.55
C VAL A 153 -5.05 -11.98 -6.14
N GLN A 154 -4.67 -13.21 -5.81
CA GLN A 154 -5.59 -14.24 -5.32
C GLN A 154 -6.21 -13.84 -3.98
N ALA A 155 -5.42 -13.32 -3.05
CA ALA A 155 -5.90 -12.82 -1.76
C ALA A 155 -6.94 -11.71 -1.94
N ARG A 156 -6.62 -10.69 -2.76
CA ARG A 156 -7.57 -9.63 -3.14
C ARG A 156 -8.90 -10.19 -3.65
N ARG A 157 -8.85 -11.14 -4.59
CA ARG A 157 -10.06 -11.78 -5.16
C ARG A 157 -10.86 -12.52 -4.09
N ARG A 158 -10.17 -13.28 -3.23
CA ARG A 158 -10.78 -14.09 -2.16
C ARG A 158 -11.57 -13.24 -1.16
N ILE A 159 -11.10 -12.03 -0.85
CA ILE A 159 -11.79 -11.11 0.07
C ILE A 159 -12.74 -10.11 -0.63
N GLY A 160 -12.90 -10.21 -1.96
CA GLY A 160 -13.76 -9.29 -2.71
C GLY A 160 -13.33 -7.83 -2.66
N SER A 161 -12.02 -7.56 -2.50
CA SER A 161 -11.50 -6.20 -2.33
C SER A 161 -11.08 -5.57 -3.66
N ASP A 162 -11.24 -4.25 -3.75
CA ASP A 162 -10.76 -3.43 -4.87
C ASP A 162 -9.29 -3.02 -4.74
N ILE A 163 -8.60 -3.44 -3.67
CA ILE A 163 -7.22 -3.03 -3.37
C ILE A 163 -6.31 -3.17 -4.60
N VAL A 164 -5.56 -2.12 -4.90
CA VAL A 164 -4.61 -2.07 -6.02
C VAL A 164 -3.27 -2.62 -5.54
N ILE A 165 -2.67 -3.50 -6.34
CA ILE A 165 -1.37 -4.12 -6.07
C ILE A 165 -0.39 -3.57 -7.10
N ILE A 166 0.63 -2.85 -6.62
CA ILE A 166 1.73 -2.33 -7.42
C ILE A 166 2.90 -3.31 -7.29
N ALA A 167 3.40 -3.81 -8.42
CA ALA A 167 4.61 -4.60 -8.48
C ALA A 167 5.82 -3.67 -8.66
N ARG A 168 6.67 -3.56 -7.64
CA ARG A 168 7.90 -2.78 -7.64
C ARG A 168 9.11 -3.70 -7.91
N THR A 169 10.03 -3.28 -8.78
CA THR A 169 11.34 -3.94 -8.95
C THR A 169 12.46 -3.05 -8.42
N ASP A 170 13.42 -3.63 -7.72
CA ASP A 170 14.63 -2.97 -7.20
C ASP A 170 15.90 -3.36 -8.00
N SER A 171 15.73 -3.71 -9.28
CA SER A 171 16.80 -4.11 -10.20
C SER A 171 17.72 -2.99 -10.70
N ILE A 172 17.53 -1.75 -10.23
CA ILE A 172 18.34 -0.56 -10.53
C ILE A 172 19.06 -0.10 -9.27
#